data_AF-A0A924SVR7-F1
#
_entry.id   AF-A0A924SVR7-F1
#
_cell.length_a   1.000
_cell.length_b   1.000
_cell.length_c   1.000
_cell.angle_alpha   90.00
_cell.angle_beta   90.00
_cell.angle_gamma   90.00
#
_symmetry.space_group_name_H-M   'P 1'
#
loop_
_entity.id
_entity.type
_entity.pdbx_description
1 polymer ?
#
loop_
_entity_poly.entity_id
_entity_poly.type
_entity_poly.pdbx_seq_one_letter_code
_entity_poly.pdbx_strand_id
1 'polypeptide(L)'
;MAKVKDPLHGMTLETILKELVEHHGWEEMGRRIEIRCFTHEPSLKSSLTFLRRNPWARTHVETLYLELLADRQSQQGEAERDGTASG
;
A
#
# COMPACT_ATOMS: atom_id res chain seq x y z
N MET A 1 -20.95 -1.28 12.42
CA MET A 1 -20.68 -2.17 11.26
C MET A 1 -19.59 -1.48 10.45
N ALA A 2 -18.43 -2.01 10.08
CA ALA A 2 -17.97 -3.38 9.97
C ALA A 2 -16.60 -3.54 10.64
N LYS A 3 -16.42 -4.69 11.28
CA LYS A 3 -15.17 -5.16 11.90
C LYS A 3 -14.07 -5.12 10.82
N VAL A 4 -13.04 -4.29 11.04
CA VAL A 4 -11.80 -4.25 10.27
C VAL A 4 -11.25 -5.66 10.28
N LYS A 5 -11.55 -6.40 9.21
CA LYS A 5 -11.12 -7.78 9.04
C LYS A 5 -9.64 -7.67 8.74
N ASP A 6 -8.80 -7.96 9.73
CA ASP A 6 -7.34 -7.90 9.68
C ASP A 6 -6.82 -8.17 8.26
N PRO A 7 -6.57 -7.12 7.45
CA PRO A 7 -6.50 -7.31 5.99
C PRO A 7 -5.20 -7.97 5.57
N LEU A 8 -4.29 -8.20 6.51
CA LEU A 8 -2.89 -8.52 6.25
C LEU A 8 -2.51 -9.99 6.47
N HIS A 9 -3.42 -10.86 6.87
CA HIS A 9 -3.06 -12.27 7.07
C HIS A 9 -2.95 -12.98 5.71
N GLY A 10 -1.74 -13.06 5.16
CA GLY A 10 -1.43 -13.75 3.90
C GLY A 10 -1.11 -12.86 2.70
N MET A 11 -0.76 -11.58 2.92
CA MET A 11 -0.42 -10.65 1.85
C MET A 11 0.84 -11.09 1.09
N THR A 12 0.69 -11.26 -0.22
CA THR A 12 1.82 -11.53 -1.12
C THR A 12 2.37 -10.23 -1.71
N LEU A 13 3.56 -10.27 -2.31
CA LEU A 13 4.11 -9.12 -3.04
C LEU A 13 3.16 -8.61 -4.14
N GLU A 14 2.37 -9.52 -4.74
CA GLU A 14 1.31 -9.16 -5.68
C GLU A 14 0.22 -8.34 -5.01
N THR A 15 -0.24 -8.77 -3.84
CA THR A 15 -1.28 -8.05 -3.08
C THR A 15 -0.80 -6.69 -2.61
N ILE A 16 0.42 -6.61 -2.08
CA ILE A 16 1.05 -5.35 -1.64
C ILE A 16 1.12 -4.36 -2.81
N LEU A 17 1.65 -4.81 -3.95
CA LEU A 17 1.75 -3.98 -5.15
C LEU A 17 0.37 -3.54 -5.65
N LYS A 18 -0.61 -4.45 -5.64
CA LYS A 18 -1.98 -4.17 -6.08
C LYS A 18 -2.63 -3.10 -5.22
N GLU A 19 -2.56 -3.22 -3.89
CA GLU A 19 -3.10 -2.22 -2.95
C GLU A 19 -2.44 -0.85 -3.12
N LEU A 20 -1.10 -0.81 -3.25
CA LEU A 20 -0.37 0.44 -3.47
C LEU A 20 -0.80 1.12 -4.76
N VAL A 21 -0.95 0.36 -5.84
CA VAL A 21 -1.40 0.87 -7.13
C VAL A 21 -2.87 1.29 -7.07
N GLU A 22 -3.74 0.55 -6.36
CA GLU A 22 -5.15 0.93 -6.20
C GLU A 22 -5.30 2.22 -5.38
N HIS A 23 -4.42 2.46 -4.40
CA HIS A 23 -4.45 3.64 -3.55
C HIS A 23 -3.75 4.86 -4.16
N HIS A 24 -2.56 4.68 -4.74
CA HIS A 24 -1.72 5.77 -5.23
C HIS A 24 -1.68 5.90 -6.76
N GLY A 25 -1.98 4.82 -7.48
CA GLY A 25 -1.83 4.75 -8.93
C GLY A 25 -0.41 4.48 -9.40
N TRP A 26 -0.29 4.09 -10.67
CA TRP A 26 0.99 3.77 -11.30
C TRP A 26 1.91 4.99 -11.47
N GLU A 27 1.33 6.18 -11.68
CA GLU A 27 2.09 7.42 -11.78
C GLU A 27 2.87 7.73 -10.49
N GLU A 28 2.20 7.64 -9.34
CA GLU A 28 2.85 7.90 -8.05
C GLU A 28 3.88 6.84 -7.72
N MET A 29 3.59 5.58 -8.04
CA MET A 29 4.55 4.48 -7.93
C MET A 29 5.81 4.75 -8.77
N GLY A 30 5.65 5.25 -10.00
CA GLY A 30 6.76 5.64 -10.88
C GLY A 30 7.53 6.87 -10.39
N ARG A 31 6.87 7.79 -9.67
CA ARG A 31 7.50 8.95 -9.03
C ARG A 31 8.34 8.54 -7.82
N ARG A 32 7.84 7.62 -6.99
CA ARG A 32 8.55 7.15 -5.78
C ARG A 32 9.61 6.10 -6.11
N ILE A 33 9.35 5.27 -7.11
CA ILE A 33 10.24 4.21 -7.58
C ILE A 33 10.51 4.50 -9.04
N GLU A 34 11.66 5.11 -9.34
CA GLU A 34 12.07 5.55 -10.68
C GLU A 34 12.37 4.35 -11.60
N ILE A 35 11.36 3.54 -11.90
CA ILE A 35 11.43 2.37 -12.77
C ILE A 35 10.49 2.54 -13.95
N ARG A 36 11.03 2.25 -15.13
CA ARG A 36 10.31 2.36 -16.40
C ARG A 36 9.08 1.44 -16.50
N CYS A 37 9.01 0.37 -15.69
CA CYS A 37 7.88 -0.56 -15.76
C CYS A 37 6.57 0.08 -15.28
N PHE A 38 6.62 1.10 -14.42
CA PHE A 38 5.42 1.80 -13.94
C PHE A 38 4.95 2.91 -14.88
N THR A 39 5.79 3.36 -15.83
CA THR A 39 5.48 4.49 -16.73
C THR A 39 5.18 4.07 -18.16
N HIS A 40 5.81 3.00 -18.67
CA HIS A 40 5.67 2.59 -20.08
C HIS A 40 4.71 1.41 -20.32
N GLU A 41 4.59 0.47 -19.38
CA GLU A 41 3.65 -0.66 -19.47
C GLU A 41 3.19 -1.10 -18.06
N PRO A 42 2.48 -0.21 -17.33
CA PRO A 42 2.06 -0.48 -15.96
C PRO A 42 1.13 -1.69 -15.89
N SER A 43 1.67 -2.82 -15.44
CA SER A 43 0.91 -4.04 -15.23
C SER A 43 1.45 -4.83 -14.04
N LEU A 44 0.55 -5.48 -13.31
CA LEU A 44 0.92 -6.28 -12.12
C LEU A 44 1.91 -7.39 -12.48
N LYS A 45 1.67 -8.14 -13.56
CA LYS A 45 2.54 -9.26 -13.98
C LYS A 45 3.95 -8.80 -14.38
N SER A 46 4.07 -7.73 -15.18
CA SER A 46 5.37 -7.21 -15.61
C SER A 46 6.15 -6.65 -14.42
N SER A 47 5.46 -5.89 -13.57
CA SER A 47 6.01 -5.34 -12.33
C SER A 47 6.51 -6.44 -11.40
N LEU A 48 5.71 -7.47 -11.13
CA LEU A 48 6.13 -8.59 -10.27
C LEU A 48 7.33 -9.35 -10.83
N THR A 49 7.38 -9.55 -12.15
CA THR A 49 8.54 -10.15 -12.80
C THR A 49 9.79 -9.28 -12.61
N PHE A 50 9.64 -7.96 -12.70
CA PHE A 50 10.72 -7.01 -12.43
C PHE A 50 11.16 -7.04 -10.95
N LEU A 51 10.23 -6.96 -9.99
CA LEU A 51 10.49 -7.00 -8.55
C LEU A 51 11.09 -8.35 -8.08
N ARG A 52 10.85 -9.43 -8.83
CA ARG A 52 11.52 -10.72 -8.60
C ARG A 52 12.98 -10.70 -9.04
N ARG A 53 13.28 -10.00 -10.13
CA ARG A 53 14.64 -9.88 -10.69
C ARG A 53 15.45 -8.76 -10.04
N ASN A 54 14.79 -7.77 -9.43
CA ASN A 54 15.43 -6.60 -8.84
C ASN A 54 15.05 -6.43 -7.36
N PRO A 55 15.87 -6.92 -6.42
CA PRO A 55 15.52 -6.94 -5.00
C PRO A 55 15.40 -5.55 -4.38
N TRP A 56 16.21 -4.56 -4.80
CA TRP A 56 16.11 -3.19 -4.26
C TRP A 56 14.75 -2.55 -4.55
N ALA A 57 14.15 -2.85 -5.70
CA ALA A 57 12.83 -2.33 -6.09
C ALA A 57 11.73 -2.98 -5.24
N ARG A 58 11.87 -4.27 -4.89
CA ARG A 58 10.97 -4.95 -3.95
C ARG A 58 11.00 -4.24 -2.59
N THR A 59 12.19 -3.97 -2.06
CA THR A 59 12.33 -3.29 -0.77
C THR A 59 11.67 -1.90 -0.78
N HIS A 60 11.74 -1.17 -1.89
CA HIS A 60 11.04 0.11 -2.03
C HIS A 60 9.51 -0.06 -2.00
N VAL A 61 8.97 -1.02 -2.74
CA VAL A 61 7.53 -1.32 -2.73
C VAL A 61 7.07 -1.70 -1.32
N GLU A 62 7.83 -2.56 -0.62
CA GLU A 62 7.53 -2.94 0.76
C GLU A 62 7.58 -1.74 1.71
N THR A 63 8.57 -0.85 1.54
CA THR A 63 8.70 0.37 2.36
C THR A 63 7.49 1.29 2.18
N LEU A 64 7.08 1.54 0.93
CA LEU A 64 5.88 2.35 0.64
C LEU A 64 4.61 1.75 1.26
N TYR A 65 4.53 0.42 1.31
CA TYR A 65 3.41 -0.25 1.93
C TYR A 65 3.37 -0.05 3.45
N LEU A 66 4.53 -0.08 4.11
CA LEU A 66 4.63 0.21 5.53
C LEU A 66 4.19 1.64 5.86
N GLU A 67 4.57 2.61 5.01
CA GLU A 67 4.11 4.00 5.15
C GLU A 67 2.59 4.11 5.02
N LEU A 68 2.00 3.43 4.04
CA LEU A 68 0.55 3.38 3.86
C LEU A 68 -0.15 2.79 5.09
N LEU A 69 0.41 1.74 5.70
CA LEU A 69 -0.15 1.15 6.91
C LEU A 69 -0.04 2.09 8.12
N ALA A 70 1.09 2.78 8.28
CA ALA A 70 1.29 3.73 9.36
C ALA A 70 0.31 4.91 9.26
N ASP A 71 0.04 5.41 8.06
CA ASP A 71 -0.97 6.45 7.81
C ASP A 71 -2.37 5.96 8.20
N ARG A 72 -2.74 4.75 7.75
CA ARG A 72 -4.04 4.14 8.08
C ARG A 72 -4.23 3.89 9.58
N GLN A 73 -3.16 3.56 10.31
CA GLN A 73 -3.21 3.37 11.76
C GLN A 73 -3.40 4.69 12.51
N SER A 74 -2.80 5.78 12.01
CA SER A 74 -2.93 7.11 12.61
C SER A 74 -4.37 7.64 12.50
N GLN A 75 -5.06 7.35 11.40
CA GLN A 75 -6.46 7.75 11.19
C GLN A 75 -7.48 6.92 12.00
N GLN A 76 -7.07 5.82 12.64
CA GLN A 76 -7.95 4.98 13.45
C GLN A 76 -8.00 5.39 14.93
N GLY A 77 -7.19 6.37 15.36
CA GLY A 77 -7.11 6.85 16.74
C GLY A 77 -8.04 8.01 17.12
N GLU A 78 -8.76 8.62 16.18
CA GLU A 78 -9.50 9.87 16.42
C GLU A 78 -11.04 9.72 16.47
N ALA A 79 -11.58 8.51 16.30
CA ALA A 79 -13.03 8.28 16.29
C ALA A 79 -13.65 7.95 17.68
N GLU A 80 -12.89 7.97 18.77
CA GLU A 80 -13.38 7.60 20.12
C GLU A 80 -13.28 8.76 21.14
N ARG A 81 -13.76 9.97 20.78
CA ARG A 81 -13.87 11.08 21.76
C ARG A 81 -15.19 11.86 21.77
N ASP A 82 -16.19 11.48 20.99
CA ASP A 82 -17.50 12.15 21.05
C ASP A 82 -18.60 11.18 21.49
N GLY A 83 -18.83 11.16 22.80
CA GLY A 83 -19.93 10.41 23.42
C GLY A 83 -19.72 10.23 24.93
N THR A 84 -20.63 10.82 25.72
CA THR A 84 -20.83 10.73 27.20
C THR A 84 -20.18 11.91 27.96
N ALA A 85 -20.88 12.80 28.67
CA ALA A 85 -22.20 12.72 29.28
C ALA A 85 -22.88 14.11 29.35
N SER A 86 -24.19 14.12 29.13
CA SER A 86 -25.13 15.10 29.66
C SER A 86 -25.04 15.19 31.18
N GLY A 87 -25.12 16.40 31.72
CA GLY A 87 -25.34 16.70 33.14
C GLY A 87 -26.02 18.05 33.26
#